data_AF-A0A1F9U2J8-F1
#
_entry.id   AF-A0A1F9U2J8-F1
#
_cell.length_a   1.000
_cell.length_b   1.000
_cell.length_c   1.000
_cell.angle_alpha   90.00
_cell.angle_beta   90.00
_cell.angle_gamma   90.00
#
_symmetry.space_group_name_H-M   'P 1'
#
loop_
_entity.id
_entity.type
_entity.pdbx_description
1 polymer ?
#
loop_
_entity_poly.entity_id
_entity_poly.type
_entity_poly.pdbx_seq_one_letter_code
_entity_poly.pdbx_strand_id
1 'polypeptide(L)'
;MPDRPDVRYPKFKEHFSVLDFSAKRAVPLISLYEMPKPISKEQVKISVCGLDCKTRNFSWDDLQKVSKLKTRMPLICQIFNWAEVVRWEGWKLKNVLEFLGMAGKENRYYAFYSRDKNYFESLTRKEAMDERSLVIYGMNGDALSHEHGGPVRLAVPFLQGYKSVKWLSGIRSFQNDPLGIKILLAQSKTGKLAPAWKNKYGLGPLEGRVVHQERHPTSEESQ
;
A
#
# COMPACT_ATOMS: atom_id res chain seq x y z
N MET A 1 11.46 5.65 26.70
CA MET A 1 10.61 5.34 25.53
C MET A 1 10.19 6.69 24.97
N PRO A 2 10.28 7.02 23.67
CA PRO A 2 9.58 8.22 23.24
C PRO A 2 8.11 7.83 23.22
N ASP A 3 7.38 8.26 24.25
CA ASP A 3 5.93 8.40 24.12
C ASP A 3 5.63 9.08 22.79
N ARG A 4 4.54 8.65 22.15
CA ARG A 4 3.99 9.32 20.96
C ARG A 4 2.82 10.19 21.42
N PRO A 5 3.06 11.30 22.15
CA PRO A 5 1.99 12.09 22.76
C PRO A 5 1.06 12.74 21.72
N ASP A 6 1.51 12.80 20.47
CA ASP A 6 0.76 13.30 19.33
C ASP A 6 -0.24 12.28 18.75
N VAL A 7 -0.12 10.99 19.10
CA VAL A 7 -1.06 9.95 18.66
C VAL A 7 -2.42 10.17 19.30
N ARG A 8 -3.47 10.16 18.47
CA ARG A 8 -4.85 10.32 18.89
C ARG A 8 -5.64 9.04 18.67
N TYR A 9 -6.15 8.44 19.73
CA TYR A 9 -6.93 7.21 19.59
C TYR A 9 -8.37 7.52 19.14
N PRO A 10 -8.89 6.89 18.07
CA PRO A 10 -10.26 7.06 17.65
C PRO A 10 -11.24 6.35 18.61
N LYS A 11 -12.52 6.73 18.57
CA LYS A 11 -13.57 6.12 19.40
C LYS A 11 -13.71 4.61 19.22
N PHE A 12 -13.35 4.09 18.05
CA PHE A 12 -13.41 2.67 17.69
C PHE A 12 -12.08 1.92 17.90
N LYS A 13 -11.17 2.44 18.75
CA LYS A 13 -9.85 1.82 19.01
C LYS A 13 -9.95 0.38 19.53
N GLU A 14 -10.99 0.08 20.31
CA GLU A 14 -11.20 -1.25 20.91
C GLU A 14 -11.53 -2.32 19.87
N HIS A 15 -11.87 -1.94 18.63
CA HIS A 15 -12.15 -2.90 17.55
C HIS A 15 -10.89 -3.44 16.88
N PHE A 16 -9.71 -2.89 17.18
CA PHE A 16 -8.46 -3.34 16.56
C PHE A 16 -7.87 -4.50 17.34
N SER A 17 -7.58 -5.61 16.64
CA SER A 17 -6.87 -6.75 17.26
C SER A 17 -5.44 -6.40 17.68
N VAL A 18 -4.79 -5.44 17.00
CA VAL A 18 -3.45 -4.96 17.38
C VAL A 18 -3.38 -3.44 17.25
N LEU A 19 -2.98 -2.77 18.33
CA LEU A 19 -2.59 -1.37 18.38
C LEU A 19 -1.35 -1.21 19.25
N ASP A 20 -0.18 -1.22 18.61
CA ASP A 20 1.10 -1.03 19.28
C ASP A 20 1.85 0.16 18.67
N PHE A 21 1.87 1.24 19.47
CA PHE A 21 2.61 2.47 19.22
C PHE A 21 3.92 2.54 20.02
N SER A 22 4.17 1.55 20.88
CA SER A 22 5.33 1.48 21.78
C SER A 22 6.58 0.90 21.12
N ALA A 23 6.40 0.23 19.97
CA ALA A 23 7.49 -0.42 19.26
C ALA A 23 8.61 0.59 18.91
N LYS A 24 9.87 0.21 19.18
CA LYS A 24 11.09 0.87 18.63
C LYS A 24 11.19 0.78 17.09
N ARG A 25 10.12 0.35 16.41
CA ARG A 25 10.06 0.19 14.96
C ARG A 25 9.66 1.52 14.34
N ALA A 26 10.21 1.82 13.17
CA ALA A 26 9.94 3.06 12.46
C ALA A 26 8.47 3.25 12.07
N VAL A 27 7.62 2.21 12.12
CA VAL A 27 6.19 2.28 11.82
C VAL A 27 5.42 1.53 12.92
N PRO A 28 4.33 2.07 13.50
CA PRO A 28 3.49 1.37 14.47
C PRO A 28 2.84 0.09 13.93
N LEU A 29 2.54 -0.86 14.81
CA LEU A 29 1.79 -2.05 14.46
C LEU A 29 0.30 -1.80 14.70
N ILE A 30 -0.44 -1.75 13.59
CA ILE A 30 -1.89 -1.55 13.61
C ILE A 30 -2.52 -2.66 12.77
N SER A 31 -3.42 -3.43 13.34
CA SER A 31 -4.23 -4.44 12.64
C SER A 31 -5.67 -4.39 13.14
N LEU A 32 -6.62 -4.25 12.20
CA LEU A 32 -8.03 -4.24 12.56
C LEU A 32 -8.50 -5.65 12.95
N TYR A 33 -8.06 -6.67 12.21
CA TYR A 33 -8.37 -8.07 12.45
C TYR A 33 -7.12 -8.84 12.90
N GLU A 34 -7.32 -10.08 13.31
CA GLU A 34 -6.24 -11.02 13.62
C GLU A 34 -5.28 -11.17 12.43
N MET A 35 -3.98 -11.22 12.71
CA MET A 35 -2.97 -11.38 11.67
C MET A 35 -3.03 -12.81 11.11
N PRO A 36 -3.06 -13.00 9.79
CA PRO A 36 -3.06 -14.34 9.21
C PRO A 36 -1.70 -15.00 9.48
N LYS A 37 -1.62 -16.34 9.51
CA LYS A 37 -0.33 -17.04 9.66
C LYS A 37 0.71 -16.53 8.65
N PRO A 38 1.99 -16.36 9.05
CA PRO A 38 3.05 -15.96 8.13
C PRO A 38 3.23 -16.99 7.01
N ILE A 39 3.66 -16.51 5.85
CA ILE A 39 3.99 -17.33 4.69
C ILE A 39 5.34 -16.91 4.13
N SER A 40 6.03 -17.85 3.49
CA SER A 40 7.23 -17.59 2.69
C SER A 40 6.89 -16.92 1.35
N LYS A 41 7.91 -16.50 0.60
CA LYS A 41 7.71 -15.88 -0.73
C LYS A 41 7.18 -16.89 -1.74
N GLU A 42 7.60 -18.13 -1.63
CA GLU A 42 7.24 -19.26 -2.49
C GLU A 42 5.76 -19.61 -2.37
N GLN A 43 5.16 -19.28 -1.22
CA GLN A 43 3.73 -19.47 -0.95
C GLN A 43 2.86 -18.27 -1.39
N VAL A 44 3.45 -17.20 -1.92
CA VAL A 44 2.69 -16.04 -2.40
C VAL A 44 1.84 -16.44 -3.59
N LYS A 45 0.54 -16.16 -3.46
CA LYS A 45 -0.45 -16.34 -4.51
C LYS A 45 -1.40 -15.15 -4.48
N ILE A 46 -1.37 -14.34 -5.54
CA ILE A 46 -2.28 -13.21 -5.72
C ILE A 46 -3.37 -13.63 -6.71
N SER A 47 -4.60 -13.76 -6.21
CA SER A 47 -5.78 -14.06 -7.01
C SER A 47 -6.26 -12.80 -7.72
N VAL A 48 -6.28 -12.83 -9.04
CA VAL A 48 -6.59 -11.70 -9.91
C VAL A 48 -7.86 -12.00 -10.70
N CYS A 49 -8.81 -11.06 -10.66
CA CYS A 49 -10.11 -11.23 -11.26
C CYS A 49 -10.55 -9.93 -11.98
N GLY A 50 -10.80 -10.03 -13.29
CA GLY A 50 -11.33 -8.93 -14.08
C GLY A 50 -12.85 -8.78 -13.92
N LEU A 51 -13.47 -7.95 -14.77
CA LEU A 51 -14.94 -7.87 -14.84
C LEU A 51 -15.58 -9.15 -15.39
N ASP A 52 -14.80 -9.96 -16.12
CA ASP A 52 -15.18 -11.26 -16.65
C ASP A 52 -15.30 -12.35 -15.57
N CYS A 53 -14.96 -12.02 -14.33
CA CYS A 53 -14.91 -12.93 -13.19
C CYS A 53 -13.98 -14.15 -13.35
N LYS A 54 -13.07 -14.15 -14.34
CA LYS A 54 -12.13 -15.25 -14.56
C LYS A 54 -10.92 -15.08 -13.66
N THR A 55 -10.79 -15.97 -12.68
CA THR A 55 -9.70 -15.90 -11.69
C THR A 55 -8.41 -16.47 -12.28
N ARG A 56 -7.35 -15.67 -12.21
CA ARG A 56 -5.97 -16.07 -12.51
C ARG A 56 -5.12 -15.88 -11.27
N ASN A 57 -4.09 -16.70 -11.11
CA ASN A 57 -3.23 -16.65 -9.93
C ASN A 57 -1.83 -16.27 -10.36
N PHE A 58 -1.21 -15.38 -9.60
CA PHE A 58 0.15 -14.92 -9.86
C PHE A 58 1.03 -15.18 -8.65
N SER A 59 2.19 -15.74 -8.92
CA SER A 59 3.19 -16.12 -7.91
C SER A 59 4.13 -14.97 -7.59
N TRP A 60 5.00 -15.18 -6.60
CA TRP A 60 6.14 -14.31 -6.37
C TRP A 60 7.07 -14.18 -7.59
N ASP A 61 7.30 -15.28 -8.31
CA ASP A 61 8.19 -15.32 -9.48
C ASP A 61 7.62 -14.53 -10.65
N ASP A 62 6.29 -14.51 -10.80
CA ASP A 62 5.63 -13.65 -11.78
C ASP A 62 5.85 -12.17 -11.48
N LEU A 63 5.80 -11.77 -10.22
CA LEU A 63 6.10 -10.38 -9.81
C LEU A 63 7.56 -10.01 -10.07
N GLN A 64 8.50 -10.97 -10.04
CA GLN A 64 9.91 -10.68 -10.36
C GLN A 64 10.12 -10.22 -11.80
N LYS A 65 9.18 -10.53 -12.71
CA LYS A 65 9.22 -10.11 -14.13
C LYS A 65 8.85 -8.63 -14.32
N VAL A 66 8.33 -7.97 -13.28
CA VAL A 66 7.98 -6.54 -13.29
C VAL A 66 9.17 -5.72 -12.77
N SER A 67 9.44 -4.57 -13.39
CA SER A 67 10.52 -3.68 -12.98
C SER A 67 10.37 -3.22 -11.52
N LYS A 68 11.44 -3.42 -10.75
CA LYS A 68 11.51 -3.05 -9.34
C LYS A 68 11.88 -1.58 -9.18
N LEU A 69 11.53 -1.01 -8.03
CA LEU A 69 12.02 0.30 -7.59
C LEU A 69 12.27 0.33 -6.09
N LYS A 70 13.09 1.29 -5.69
CA LYS A 70 13.21 1.80 -4.33
C LYS A 70 12.74 3.25 -4.30
N THR A 71 11.95 3.64 -3.31
CA THR A 71 11.48 5.02 -3.18
C THR A 71 11.27 5.40 -1.72
N ARG A 72 11.35 6.70 -1.41
CA ARG A 72 11.17 7.22 -0.05
C ARG A 72 9.88 8.04 0.00
N MET A 73 8.85 7.50 0.65
CA MET A 73 7.53 8.13 0.75
C MET A 73 6.88 7.83 2.10
N PRO A 74 5.97 8.69 2.61
CA PRO A 74 5.40 8.48 3.92
C PRO A 74 4.31 7.40 3.94
N LEU A 75 4.13 6.75 5.09
CA LEU A 75 2.88 6.12 5.47
C LEU A 75 2.17 7.05 6.45
N ILE A 76 0.97 7.50 6.13
CA ILE A 76 0.24 8.50 6.92
C ILE A 76 -1.04 7.88 7.47
N CYS A 77 -1.21 7.88 8.79
CA CYS A 77 -2.47 7.53 9.43
C CYS A 77 -3.05 8.76 10.12
N GLN A 78 -3.83 9.55 9.38
CA GLN A 78 -4.45 10.75 9.93
C GLN A 78 -5.51 10.41 10.99
N ILE A 79 -6.15 9.23 10.94
CA ILE A 79 -7.10 8.79 11.98
C ILE A 79 -6.43 8.72 13.35
N PHE A 80 -5.18 8.24 13.40
CA PHE A 80 -4.40 8.16 14.64
C PHE A 80 -3.41 9.33 14.80
N ASN A 81 -3.46 10.31 13.89
CA ASN A 81 -2.59 11.48 13.86
C ASN A 81 -1.08 11.16 13.85
N TRP A 82 -0.63 10.22 13.01
CA TRP A 82 0.80 9.94 12.85
C TRP A 82 1.18 9.75 11.39
N ALA A 83 2.48 9.95 11.10
CA ALA A 83 3.07 9.58 9.83
C ALA A 83 4.54 9.25 10.00
N GLU A 84 5.05 8.39 9.12
CA GLU A 84 6.45 7.97 9.13
C GLU A 84 6.97 7.94 7.70
N VAL A 85 8.17 8.46 7.47
CA VAL A 85 8.80 8.41 6.15
C VAL A 85 9.53 7.09 5.98
N VAL A 86 9.10 6.30 5.00
CA VAL A 86 9.54 4.92 4.82
C VAL A 86 10.30 4.78 3.51
N ARG A 87 11.38 3.99 3.51
CA ARG A 87 12.02 3.51 2.28
C ARG A 87 11.30 2.24 1.82
N TRP A 88 10.57 2.33 0.73
CA TRP A 88 9.84 1.23 0.12
C TRP A 88 10.69 0.54 -0.93
N GLU A 89 10.61 -0.78 -1.01
CA GLU A 89 11.15 -1.58 -2.10
C GLU A 89 10.06 -2.49 -2.66
N GLY A 90 9.86 -2.45 -3.97
CA GLY A 90 8.70 -3.06 -4.59
C GLY A 90 8.59 -2.83 -6.08
N TRP A 91 7.35 -2.73 -6.55
CA TRP A 91 6.93 -2.48 -7.92
C TRP A 91 5.90 -1.35 -7.94
N LYS A 92 5.85 -0.61 -9.05
CA LYS A 92 4.72 0.30 -9.29
C LYS A 92 3.47 -0.53 -9.50
N LEU A 93 2.39 -0.18 -8.80
CA LEU A 93 1.11 -0.87 -8.91
C LEU A 93 0.59 -0.81 -10.36
N LYS A 94 0.76 0.32 -11.03
CA LYS A 94 0.46 0.46 -12.46
C LYS A 94 1.10 -0.64 -13.31
N ASN A 95 2.41 -0.83 -13.20
CA ASN A 95 3.15 -1.82 -13.98
C ASN A 95 2.71 -3.25 -13.62
N VAL A 96 2.41 -3.50 -12.34
CA VAL A 96 1.82 -4.78 -11.91
C VAL A 96 0.46 -4.97 -12.59
N LEU A 97 -0.45 -4.01 -12.52
CA LEU A 97 -1.76 -4.11 -13.17
C LEU A 97 -1.64 -4.28 -14.69
N GLU A 98 -0.69 -3.62 -15.35
CA GLU A 98 -0.40 -3.81 -16.78
C GLU A 98 0.05 -5.24 -17.08
N PHE A 99 1.04 -5.75 -16.33
CA PHE A 99 1.54 -7.12 -16.45
C PHE A 99 0.44 -8.18 -16.23
N LEU A 100 -0.47 -7.92 -15.28
CA LEU A 100 -1.61 -8.80 -14.98
C LEU A 100 -2.76 -8.69 -16.00
N GLY A 101 -2.63 -7.83 -17.02
CA GLY A 101 -3.69 -7.53 -17.99
C GLY A 101 -4.90 -6.83 -17.37
N MET A 102 -4.71 -6.10 -16.27
CA MET A 102 -5.72 -5.41 -15.48
C MET A 102 -5.75 -3.89 -15.66
N ALA A 103 -4.85 -3.30 -16.44
CA ALA A 103 -4.76 -1.83 -16.62
C ALA A 103 -6.10 -1.18 -17.04
N GLY A 104 -6.90 -1.90 -17.84
CA GLY A 104 -8.31 -1.61 -18.12
C GLY A 104 -8.62 -0.26 -18.79
N LYS A 105 -9.85 -0.12 -19.28
CA LYS A 105 -10.42 1.16 -19.75
C LYS A 105 -10.73 2.10 -18.57
N GLU A 106 -10.91 3.38 -18.85
CA GLU A 106 -11.29 4.41 -17.87
C GLU A 106 -12.60 4.05 -17.11
N ASN A 107 -12.81 4.63 -15.92
CA ASN A 107 -13.94 4.38 -14.99
C ASN A 107 -13.99 3.00 -14.30
N ARG A 108 -12.84 2.50 -13.84
CA ARG A 108 -12.76 1.25 -13.06
C ARG A 108 -12.40 1.50 -11.60
N TYR A 109 -12.78 0.56 -10.75
CA TYR A 109 -12.31 0.43 -9.38
C TYR A 109 -11.56 -0.90 -9.20
N TYR A 110 -10.61 -0.93 -8.29
CA TYR A 110 -9.85 -2.11 -7.93
C TYR A 110 -9.99 -2.35 -6.43
N ALA A 111 -10.53 -3.51 -6.04
CA ALA A 111 -10.47 -3.98 -4.67
C ALA A 111 -9.20 -4.80 -4.44
N PHE A 112 -8.54 -4.57 -3.31
CA PHE A 112 -7.33 -5.26 -2.88
C PHE A 112 -7.65 -6.01 -1.59
N TYR A 113 -7.44 -7.31 -1.59
CA TYR A 113 -7.83 -8.21 -0.51
C TYR A 113 -6.62 -8.63 0.32
N SER A 114 -6.83 -8.76 1.62
CA SER A 114 -5.85 -9.31 2.57
C SER A 114 -5.98 -10.83 2.68
N ARG A 115 -4.91 -11.50 3.07
CA ARG A 115 -4.91 -12.94 3.40
C ARG A 115 -5.74 -13.27 4.64
N ASP A 116 -6.01 -12.29 5.49
CA ASP A 116 -6.92 -12.47 6.65
C ASP A 116 -8.39 -12.69 6.25
N LYS A 117 -8.74 -12.50 4.96
CA LYS A 117 -10.09 -12.64 4.38
C LYS A 117 -11.15 -11.67 4.88
N ASN A 118 -10.84 -10.85 5.87
CA ASN A 118 -11.77 -9.90 6.51
C ASN A 118 -11.50 -8.46 6.06
N TYR A 119 -10.28 -8.17 5.63
CA TYR A 119 -9.85 -6.84 5.23
C TYR A 119 -9.73 -6.71 3.72
N PHE A 120 -10.36 -5.68 3.18
CA PHE A 120 -10.11 -5.20 1.83
C PHE A 120 -10.28 -3.69 1.75
N GLU A 121 -9.62 -3.07 0.78
CA GLU A 121 -9.82 -1.67 0.42
C GLU A 121 -9.90 -1.50 -1.10
N SER A 122 -10.60 -0.46 -1.53
CA SER A 122 -10.76 -0.14 -2.96
C SER A 122 -9.91 1.06 -3.37
N LEU A 123 -9.45 1.10 -4.61
CA LEU A 123 -8.91 2.30 -5.24
C LEU A 123 -9.68 2.58 -6.52
N THR A 124 -9.88 3.86 -6.83
CA THR A 124 -10.22 4.27 -8.19
C THR A 124 -9.08 3.91 -9.13
N ARG A 125 -9.36 3.76 -10.43
CA ARG A 125 -8.30 3.54 -11.43
C ARG A 125 -7.24 4.63 -11.40
N LYS A 126 -7.64 5.90 -11.26
CA LYS A 126 -6.68 7.02 -11.17
C LYS A 126 -5.69 6.84 -10.02
N GLU A 127 -6.16 6.38 -8.86
CA GLU A 127 -5.28 6.11 -7.71
C GLU A 127 -4.42 4.87 -7.93
N ALA A 128 -5.00 3.79 -8.49
CA ALA A 128 -4.28 2.55 -8.73
C ALA A 128 -3.15 2.71 -9.77
N MET A 129 -3.36 3.60 -10.75
CA MET A 129 -2.41 3.89 -11.83
C MET A 129 -1.46 5.07 -11.51
N ASP A 130 -1.58 5.71 -10.34
CA ASP A 130 -0.65 6.76 -9.90
C ASP A 130 0.76 6.15 -9.71
N GLU A 131 1.79 6.85 -10.18
CA GLU A 131 3.19 6.41 -10.14
C GLU A 131 3.72 6.19 -8.70
N ARG A 132 3.01 6.70 -7.70
CA ARG A 132 3.32 6.55 -6.28
C ARG A 132 2.57 5.39 -5.60
N SER A 133 1.63 4.75 -6.28
CA SER A 133 0.96 3.54 -5.77
C SER A 133 1.85 2.32 -6.02
N LEU A 134 2.10 1.52 -4.99
CA LEU A 134 3.12 0.47 -5.00
C LEU A 134 2.57 -0.86 -4.50
N VAL A 135 3.13 -1.95 -5.01
CA VAL A 135 3.12 -3.27 -4.37
C VAL A 135 4.52 -3.49 -3.83
N ILE A 136 4.70 -3.69 -2.52
CA ILE A 136 6.01 -3.67 -1.87
C ILE A 136 6.30 -4.98 -1.13
N TYR A 137 7.58 -5.31 -1.07
CA TYR A 137 8.12 -6.49 -0.37
C TYR A 137 9.32 -6.17 0.53
N GLY A 138 9.80 -4.92 0.52
CA GLY A 138 10.85 -4.43 1.41
C GLY A 138 10.48 -3.10 2.05
N MET A 139 10.95 -2.90 3.27
CA MET A 139 10.70 -1.73 4.09
C MET A 139 11.98 -1.35 4.85
N ASN A 140 12.42 -0.10 4.71
CA ASN A 140 13.56 0.48 5.42
C ASN A 140 14.91 -0.23 5.23
N GLY A 141 15.08 -0.97 4.14
CA GLY A 141 16.32 -1.69 3.81
C GLY A 141 16.24 -3.18 4.11
N ASP A 142 15.21 -3.61 4.84
CA ASP A 142 14.98 -5.00 5.20
C ASP A 142 13.82 -5.60 4.39
N ALA A 143 13.75 -6.93 4.39
CA ALA A 143 12.57 -7.64 3.92
C ALA A 143 11.33 -7.21 4.74
N LEU A 144 10.18 -7.12 4.08
CA LEU A 144 8.94 -6.73 4.74
C LEU A 144 8.56 -7.77 5.80
N SER A 145 8.66 -7.40 7.08
CA SER A 145 8.23 -8.25 8.20
C SER A 145 6.75 -8.65 8.09
N HIS A 146 6.42 -9.77 8.73
CA HIS A 146 5.07 -10.30 8.73
C HIS A 146 4.06 -9.29 9.30
N GLU A 147 4.35 -8.64 10.42
CA GLU A 147 3.46 -7.72 11.14
C GLU A 147 3.18 -6.43 10.35
N HIS A 148 4.11 -6.06 9.46
CA HIS A 148 3.94 -4.96 8.51
C HIS A 148 3.29 -5.37 7.19
N GLY A 149 2.85 -6.62 7.05
CA GLY A 149 2.10 -7.11 5.89
C GLY A 149 2.89 -8.03 4.96
N GLY A 150 4.05 -8.53 5.39
CA GLY A 150 4.92 -9.42 4.61
C GLY A 150 4.26 -10.75 4.19
N PRO A 151 4.71 -11.35 3.08
CA PRO A 151 5.85 -10.93 2.24
C PRO A 151 5.50 -9.86 1.19
N VAL A 152 4.22 -9.58 0.94
CA VAL A 152 3.75 -8.60 -0.06
C VAL A 152 2.60 -7.78 0.49
N ARG A 153 2.65 -6.45 0.33
CA ARG A 153 1.55 -5.55 0.66
C ARG A 153 1.33 -4.49 -0.42
N LEU A 154 0.15 -3.89 -0.40
CA LEU A 154 -0.14 -2.63 -1.08
C LEU A 154 0.39 -1.45 -0.23
N ALA A 155 0.92 -0.43 -0.88
CA ALA A 155 1.29 0.86 -0.29
C ALA A 155 0.81 2.01 -1.18
N VAL A 156 0.03 2.94 -0.60
CA VAL A 156 -0.55 4.10 -1.30
C VAL A 156 -0.28 5.37 -0.49
N PRO A 157 0.95 5.94 -0.60
CA PRO A 157 1.46 6.99 0.29
C PRO A 157 0.64 8.29 0.34
N PHE A 158 -0.15 8.57 -0.70
CA PHE A 158 -0.95 9.80 -0.83
C PHE A 158 -2.40 9.67 -0.31
N LEU A 159 -2.75 8.52 0.29
CA LEU A 159 -4.03 8.24 0.93
C LEU A 159 -3.87 7.88 2.41
N GLN A 160 -5.00 7.70 3.11
CA GLN A 160 -4.98 7.19 4.47
C GLN A 160 -4.29 5.82 4.51
N GLY A 161 -3.46 5.58 5.53
CA GLY A 161 -2.63 4.39 5.64
C GLY A 161 -3.43 3.08 5.64
N TYR A 162 -4.70 3.13 6.03
CA TYR A 162 -5.60 1.98 5.96
C TYR A 162 -5.89 1.51 4.52
N LYS A 163 -5.73 2.39 3.51
CA LYS A 163 -5.81 2.05 2.07
C LYS A 163 -4.63 1.19 1.59
N SER A 164 -3.56 1.10 2.39
CA SER A 164 -2.37 0.30 2.10
C SER A 164 -2.53 -1.10 2.69
N VAL A 165 -3.28 -1.96 2.00
CA VAL A 165 -3.65 -3.32 2.42
C VAL A 165 -2.42 -4.20 2.71
N LYS A 166 -2.37 -4.78 3.91
CA LYS A 166 -1.36 -5.76 4.34
C LYS A 166 -1.68 -7.15 3.78
N TRP A 167 -0.66 -8.02 3.67
CA TRP A 167 -0.81 -9.42 3.27
C TRP A 167 -1.61 -9.59 1.98
N LEU A 168 -1.24 -8.85 0.93
CA LEU A 168 -1.99 -8.79 -0.32
C LEU A 168 -2.20 -10.19 -0.92
N SER A 169 -3.45 -10.59 -1.07
CA SER A 169 -3.86 -11.92 -1.54
C SER A 169 -4.71 -11.89 -2.80
N GLY A 170 -5.27 -10.74 -3.16
CA GLY A 170 -6.06 -10.64 -4.37
C GLY A 170 -6.35 -9.23 -4.85
N ILE A 171 -6.66 -9.12 -6.14
CA ILE A 171 -7.01 -7.90 -6.84
C ILE A 171 -8.24 -8.19 -7.71
N ARG A 172 -9.31 -7.42 -7.54
CA ARG A 172 -10.52 -7.56 -8.37
C ARG A 172 -10.95 -6.23 -8.96
N SER A 173 -11.28 -6.23 -10.24
CA SER A 173 -11.88 -5.06 -10.90
C SER A 173 -13.38 -4.99 -10.68
N PHE A 174 -13.89 -3.76 -10.51
CA PHE A 174 -15.30 -3.47 -10.36
C PHE A 174 -15.73 -2.29 -11.24
N GLN A 175 -16.99 -2.32 -11.68
CA GLN A 175 -17.64 -1.23 -12.40
C GLN A 175 -17.95 -0.04 -11.46
N ASN A 176 -18.44 -0.35 -10.27
CA ASN A 176 -18.78 0.60 -9.21
C ASN A 176 -17.85 0.43 -8.02
N ASP A 177 -17.65 1.47 -7.21
CA ASP A 177 -16.80 1.37 -6.02
C ASP A 177 -17.39 0.33 -5.05
N PRO A 178 -16.67 -0.78 -4.73
CA PRO A 178 -17.17 -1.77 -3.79
C PRO A 178 -17.12 -1.29 -2.33
N LEU A 179 -16.62 -0.07 -2.08
CA LEU A 179 -16.44 0.57 -0.77
C LEU A 179 -15.56 -0.26 0.18
N GLY A 180 -14.36 0.23 0.45
CA GLY A 180 -13.45 -0.43 1.38
C GLY A 180 -13.96 -0.54 2.82
N ILE A 181 -13.39 -1.47 3.58
CA ILE A 181 -13.88 -1.88 4.90
C ILE A 181 -14.00 -0.72 5.89
N LYS A 182 -13.10 0.28 5.86
CA LYS A 182 -13.18 1.43 6.77
C LYS A 182 -14.34 2.38 6.46
N ILE A 183 -14.80 2.44 5.21
CA ILE A 183 -16.00 3.20 4.85
C ILE A 183 -17.25 2.41 5.27
N LEU A 184 -17.28 1.10 5.00
CA LEU A 184 -18.39 0.23 5.40
C LEU A 184 -18.62 0.21 6.92
N LEU A 185 -17.55 0.28 7.71
CA LEU A 185 -17.62 0.37 9.17
C LEU A 185 -17.87 1.80 9.70
N ALA A 186 -18.12 2.78 8.83
CA ALA A 186 -18.27 4.19 9.16
C ALA A 186 -17.07 4.79 9.93
N GLN A 187 -15.87 4.23 9.76
CA GLN A 187 -14.62 4.67 10.39
C GLN A 187 -13.88 5.73 9.55
N SER A 188 -14.32 5.94 8.31
CA SER A 188 -13.81 6.95 7.39
C SER A 188 -14.88 7.28 6.34
N LYS A 189 -14.88 8.51 5.83
CA LYS A 189 -15.81 8.94 4.77
C LYS A 189 -15.27 8.72 3.36
N THR A 190 -13.96 8.92 3.14
CA THR A 190 -13.39 8.98 1.76
C THR A 190 -12.05 8.27 1.59
N GLY A 191 -11.33 7.97 2.68
CA GLY A 191 -9.96 7.45 2.60
C GLY A 191 -8.90 8.41 2.05
N LYS A 192 -9.30 9.64 1.74
CA LYS A 192 -8.38 10.70 1.34
C LYS A 192 -7.70 11.30 2.57
N LEU A 193 -6.46 11.75 2.38
CA LEU A 193 -5.79 12.63 3.33
C LEU A 193 -6.34 14.05 3.21
N ALA A 194 -6.44 14.75 4.34
CA ALA A 194 -6.72 16.17 4.35
C ALA A 194 -5.61 16.97 3.65
N PRO A 195 -5.92 18.14 3.06
CA PRO A 195 -4.93 18.98 2.39
C PRO A 195 -3.68 19.28 3.23
N ALA A 196 -3.82 19.50 4.54
CA ALA A 196 -2.70 19.75 5.44
C ALA A 196 -1.66 18.62 5.44
N TRP A 197 -2.11 17.35 5.48
CA TRP A 197 -1.21 16.19 5.38
C TRP A 197 -0.54 16.12 4.02
N LYS A 198 -1.29 16.37 2.94
CA LYS A 198 -0.72 16.36 1.59
C LYS A 198 0.33 17.45 1.41
N ASN A 199 0.07 18.66 1.90
CA ASN A 199 1.00 19.78 1.79
C ASN A 199 2.27 19.52 2.61
N LYS A 200 2.11 19.05 3.87
CA LYS A 200 3.24 18.72 4.77
C LYS A 200 4.24 17.73 4.15
N TYR A 201 3.75 16.76 3.38
CA TYR A 201 4.60 15.71 2.78
C TYR A 201 4.77 15.83 1.26
N GLY A 202 4.34 16.94 0.66
CA GLY A 202 4.43 17.12 -0.79
C GLY A 202 3.71 16.01 -1.58
N LEU A 203 2.47 15.67 -1.21
CA LEU A 203 1.64 14.62 -1.83
C LEU A 203 0.50 15.18 -2.70
N GLY A 204 0.65 16.43 -3.18
CA GLY A 204 -0.23 17.00 -4.20
C GLY A 204 -0.24 16.20 -5.51
N PRO A 205 -1.09 16.58 -6.49
CA PRO A 205 -1.07 16.01 -7.84
C PRO A 205 0.34 16.06 -8.46
N LEU A 206 0.62 15.10 -9.35
CA LEU A 206 1.92 15.00 -10.03
C LEU A 206 2.05 15.96 -11.23
N GLU A 207 0.95 16.55 -11.70
CA GLU A 207 0.94 17.55 -12.76
C GLU A 207 1.86 18.73 -12.40
N GLY A 208 2.88 18.99 -13.24
CA GLY A 208 3.82 20.11 -13.08
C GLY A 208 5.07 19.84 -12.21
N ARG A 209 5.32 18.61 -11.73
CA ARG A 209 6.58 18.30 -11.04
C ARG A 209 7.69 17.95 -12.03
N VAL A 210 8.73 18.77 -12.08
CA VAL A 210 9.99 18.44 -12.75
C VAL A 210 10.63 17.29 -11.98
N VAL A 211 10.72 16.13 -12.62
CA VAL A 211 11.45 14.99 -12.07
C VAL A 211 12.94 15.28 -12.23
N HIS A 212 13.61 15.71 -11.16
CA HIS A 212 15.05 15.60 -11.10
C HIS A 212 15.39 14.11 -10.96
N GLN A 213 15.67 13.46 -12.08
CA GLN A 213 16.38 12.18 -12.06
C GLN A 213 17.77 12.48 -11.51
N GLU A 214 18.08 11.95 -10.33
CA GLU A 214 19.47 11.86 -9.87
C GLU A 214 20.22 11.03 -10.93
N ARG A 215 21.09 11.70 -11.69
CA ARG A 215 22.03 11.00 -12.56
C ARG A 215 23.00 10.26 -11.65
N HIS A 216 23.01 8.94 -11.75
CA HIS A 216 24.13 8.16 -11.24
C HIS A 216 25.41 8.63 -11.96
N PRO A 217 26.50 8.91 -11.23
CA PRO A 217 27.78 9.16 -11.88
C PRO A 217 28.19 7.86 -12.57
N THR A 218 28.30 7.91 -13.90
CA THR A 218 28.94 6.89 -14.71
C THR A 218 30.39 6.78 -14.24
N SER A 219 30.75 5.61 -13.72
CA SER A 219 32.14 5.24 -13.50
C SER A 219 32.66 4.70 -14.82
N GLU A 220 33.30 5.56 -15.61
CA GLU A 220 34.18 5.16 -16.72
C GLU A 220 34.98 6.38 -17.20
N GLU A 221 36.29 6.32 -16.97
CA GLU A 221 37.44 6.80 -17.77
C GLU A 221 38.67 6.73 -16.84
N SER A 222 39.36 5.59 -16.83
CA SER A 222 40.51 5.21 -17.69
C SER A 222 41.82 5.87 -17.22
N GLN A 223 42.76 5.04 -16.73
CA GLN A 223 44.00 4.62 -17.40
C GLN A 223 45.18 5.54 -17.09
#